data_AF-A0A838WKD8-F1
#
_entry.id   AF-A0A838WKD8-F1
#
_cell.length_a   1.000
_cell.length_b   1.000
_cell.length_c   1.000
_cell.angle_alpha   90.00
_cell.angle_beta   90.00
_cell.angle_gamma   90.00
#
_symmetry.space_group_name_H-M   'P 1'
#
loop_
_entity.id
_entity.type
_entity.pdbx_description
1 polymer ?
#
loop_
_entity_poly.entity_id
_entity_poly.type
_entity_poly.pdbx_seq_one_letter_code
_entity_poly.pdbx_strand_id
1 'polypeptide(L)'
;METIQAINEADSPLLVINNTAVNLGGILALTHYSPGISLLTNKDVEPLVIPENYNQIFFVDNNSHLFRKLKDNQNYCMKTIQKITTNHSVTGGLWRFEKKV
;
A
#
# COMPACT_ATOMS: atom_id res chain seq x y z
N MET A 1 -14.38 1.86 9.25
CA MET A 1 -13.63 0.99 8.34
C MET A 1 -12.17 1.46 8.37
N GLU A 2 -11.32 0.80 9.16
CA GLU A 2 -9.98 1.30 9.54
C GLU A 2 -9.06 1.61 8.34
N THR A 3 -9.15 0.82 7.27
CA THR A 3 -8.38 1.03 6.03
C THR A 3 -8.67 2.38 5.37
N ILE A 4 -9.94 2.71 5.17
CA ILE A 4 -10.35 3.99 4.56
C ILE A 4 -9.95 5.16 5.46
N GLN A 5 -10.14 5.01 6.77
CA GLN A 5 -9.77 6.05 7.72
C GLN A 5 -8.26 6.34 7.69
N ALA A 6 -7.42 5.28 7.75
CA ALA A 6 -5.97 5.42 7.71
C ALA A 6 -5.46 6.05 6.40
N ILE A 7 -6.14 5.79 5.28
CA ILE A 7 -5.83 6.38 3.98
C ILE A 7 -6.29 7.84 3.88
N ASN A 8 -7.50 8.16 4.37
CA ASN A 8 -8.04 9.52 4.26
C ASN A 8 -7.35 10.52 5.20
N GLU A 9 -6.76 10.06 6.30
CA GLU A 9 -5.96 10.89 7.21
C GLU A 9 -4.51 11.08 6.72
N ALA A 10 -4.12 10.40 5.64
CA ALA A 10 -2.76 10.41 5.13
C ALA A 10 -2.43 11.66 4.31
N ASP A 11 -1.20 12.15 4.44
CA ASP A 11 -0.67 13.24 3.61
C ASP A 11 0.03 12.66 2.37
N SER A 12 -0.42 13.06 1.18
CA SER A 12 0.03 12.52 -0.12
C SER A 12 0.09 10.97 -0.15
N PRO A 13 -1.05 10.26 -0.02
CA PRO A 13 -1.08 8.81 -0.01
C PRO A 13 -0.91 8.20 -1.41
N LEU A 14 -0.07 7.18 -1.50
CA LEU A 14 -0.04 6.24 -2.62
C LEU A 14 -0.52 4.87 -2.18
N LEU A 15 -1.49 4.28 -2.87
CA LEU A 15 -1.86 2.88 -2.68
C LEU A 15 -1.27 2.00 -3.77
N VAL A 16 -0.46 1.03 -3.34
CA VAL A 16 0.12 0.00 -4.19
C VAL A 16 -0.74 -1.24 -4.11
N ILE A 17 -1.29 -1.64 -5.26
CA ILE A 17 -2.25 -2.74 -5.38
C ILE A 17 -2.05 -3.40 -6.74
N ASN A 18 -1.98 -4.73 -6.83
CA ASN A 18 -1.89 -5.36 -8.17
C ASN A 18 -3.23 -5.28 -8.93
N ASN A 19 -3.19 -5.44 -10.24
CA ASN A 19 -4.38 -5.42 -11.11
C ASN A 19 -5.10 -6.78 -11.22
N THR A 20 -4.92 -7.70 -10.28
CA THR A 20 -5.65 -8.98 -10.30
C THR A 20 -7.16 -8.75 -10.14
N ALA A 21 -7.98 -9.65 -10.69
CA ALA A 21 -9.44 -9.50 -10.68
C ALA A 21 -10.04 -9.33 -9.27
N VAL A 22 -9.48 -10.02 -8.28
CA VAL A 22 -9.90 -9.90 -6.87
C VAL A 22 -9.64 -8.49 -6.33
N ASN A 23 -8.52 -7.89 -6.74
CA ASN A 23 -8.14 -6.55 -6.30
C ASN A 23 -8.87 -5.44 -7.06
N LEU A 24 -9.40 -5.68 -8.26
CA LEU A 24 -10.22 -4.70 -8.99
C LEU A 24 -11.48 -4.28 -8.20
N GLY A 25 -12.16 -5.24 -7.55
CA GLY A 25 -13.29 -4.93 -6.67
C GLY A 25 -12.88 -4.05 -5.48
N GLY A 26 -11.71 -4.33 -4.89
CA GLY A 26 -11.12 -3.52 -3.84
C GLY A 26 -10.75 -2.11 -4.33
N ILE A 27 -10.13 -1.99 -5.51
CA ILE A 27 -9.79 -0.71 -6.14
C ILE A 27 -11.06 0.13 -6.33
N LEU A 28 -12.12 -0.44 -6.91
CA LEU A 28 -13.37 0.27 -7.17
C LEU A 28 -14.01 0.78 -5.87
N ALA A 29 -14.08 -0.06 -4.83
CA ALA A 29 -14.58 0.36 -3.52
C ALA A 29 -13.71 1.48 -2.91
N LEU A 30 -12.39 1.36 -2.98
CA LEU A 30 -11.46 2.36 -2.44
C LEU A 30 -11.57 3.69 -3.19
N THR A 31 -11.68 3.67 -4.53
CA THR A 31 -11.90 4.90 -5.32
C THR A 31 -13.21 5.61 -5.00
N HIS A 32 -14.22 4.87 -4.52
CA HIS A 32 -15.48 5.45 -4.10
C HIS A 32 -15.39 6.12 -2.72
N TYR A 33 -14.75 5.46 -1.75
CA TYR A 33 -14.65 5.95 -0.37
C TYR A 33 -13.45 6.86 -0.08
N SER A 34 -12.47 6.89 -0.99
CA SER A 34 -11.27 7.74 -0.94
C SER A 34 -11.04 8.39 -2.31
N PRO A 35 -11.91 9.33 -2.72
CA PRO A 35 -11.78 10.00 -4.01
C PRO A 35 -10.48 10.81 -4.03
N GLY A 36 -9.60 10.51 -5.00
CA GLY A 36 -8.32 11.20 -5.17
C GLY A 36 -7.10 10.42 -4.67
N ILE A 37 -7.27 9.20 -4.15
CA ILE A 37 -6.13 8.33 -3.83
C ILE A 37 -5.32 8.02 -5.09
N SER A 38 -4.00 8.23 -5.03
CA SER A 38 -3.10 7.79 -6.11
C SER A 38 -2.95 6.28 -6.07
N LEU A 39 -3.03 5.63 -7.23
CA LEU A 39 -2.93 4.19 -7.37
C LEU A 39 -1.68 3.81 -8.17
N LEU A 40 -0.90 2.86 -7.66
CA LEU A 40 0.16 2.19 -8.42
C LEU A 40 -0.22 0.73 -8.63
N THR A 41 -0.64 0.41 -9.87
CA THR A 41 -1.11 -0.94 -10.23
C THR A 41 -0.01 -1.90 -10.67
N ASN A 42 1.13 -1.35 -11.07
CA ASN A 42 2.28 -2.06 -11.63
C ASN A 42 3.44 -2.10 -10.63
N LYS A 43 3.26 -2.87 -9.55
CA LYS A 43 4.17 -2.91 -8.39
C LYS A 43 5.50 -3.66 -8.61
N ASP A 44 5.69 -4.30 -9.76
CA ASP A 44 6.84 -5.17 -10.10
C ASP A 44 7.46 -4.84 -11.48
N VAL A 45 7.11 -3.71 -12.11
CA VAL A 45 7.65 -3.33 -13.43
C VAL A 45 8.99 -2.60 -13.27
N GLU A 46 9.98 -2.97 -14.09
CA GLU A 46 11.29 -2.34 -14.12
C GLU A 46 11.37 -1.14 -15.09
N PRO A 47 12.13 -0.07 -14.76
CA PRO A 47 12.90 0.10 -13.53
C PRO A 47 11.99 0.42 -12.33
N LEU A 48 12.21 -0.32 -11.25
CA LEU A 48 11.39 -0.22 -10.06
C LEU A 48 11.90 0.91 -9.16
N VAL A 49 11.36 2.11 -9.37
CA VAL A 49 11.72 3.35 -8.66
C VAL A 49 10.79 3.55 -7.47
N ILE A 50 11.35 3.92 -6.31
CA ILE A 50 10.54 4.31 -5.15
C ILE A 50 9.89 5.66 -5.46
N PRO A 51 8.57 5.79 -5.36
CA PRO A 51 7.89 7.01 -5.76
C PRO A 51 8.05 8.06 -4.66
N GLU A 52 9.09 8.89 -4.77
CA GLU A 52 9.55 9.82 -3.71
C GLU A 52 8.60 10.97 -3.42
N ASN A 53 7.63 11.23 -4.32
CA ASN A 53 6.62 12.29 -4.21
C ASN A 53 5.53 11.97 -3.18
N TYR A 54 5.52 10.76 -2.63
CA TYR A 54 4.53 10.31 -1.67
C TYR A 54 5.16 10.13 -0.29
N ASN A 55 4.56 10.79 0.70
CA ASN A 55 5.01 10.74 2.08
C ASN A 55 4.58 9.43 2.75
N GLN A 56 3.43 8.89 2.32
CA GLN A 56 2.85 7.67 2.87
C GLN A 56 2.45 6.70 1.75
N ILE A 57 3.02 5.51 1.76
CA ILE A 57 2.78 4.47 0.76
C ILE A 57 2.10 3.27 1.43
N PHE A 58 0.90 2.95 0.97
CA PHE A 58 0.06 1.88 1.46
C PHE A 58 0.18 0.63 0.58
N PHE A 59 0.23 -0.53 1.21
CA PHE A 59 0.25 -1.81 0.55
C PHE A 59 -0.86 -2.70 1.09
N VAL A 60 -1.61 -3.34 0.20
CA VAL A 60 -2.60 -4.37 0.55
C VAL A 60 -2.02 -5.80 0.52
N ASP A 61 -0.81 -5.92 -0.04
CA ASP A 61 -0.03 -7.14 -0.09
C ASP A 61 1.44 -6.85 0.21
N ASN A 62 2.12 -7.80 0.84
CA ASN A 62 3.54 -7.70 1.18
C ASN A 62 4.45 -8.47 0.21
N ASN A 63 3.89 -8.96 -0.90
CA ASN A 63 4.58 -9.79 -1.87
C ASN A 63 4.79 -9.02 -3.18
N SER A 64 5.54 -7.93 -3.08
CA SER A 64 6.04 -7.17 -4.23
C SER A 64 7.49 -6.80 -4.04
N HIS A 65 8.20 -6.60 -5.16
CA HIS A 65 9.57 -6.11 -5.14
C HIS A 65 9.65 -4.72 -4.49
N LEU A 66 8.66 -3.85 -4.73
CA LEU A 66 8.60 -2.52 -4.13
C LEU A 66 8.44 -2.57 -2.61
N PHE A 67 7.59 -3.47 -2.10
CA PHE A 67 7.44 -3.67 -0.66
C PHE A 67 8.77 -4.05 0.00
N ARG A 68 9.52 -4.98 -0.60
CA ARG A 68 10.82 -5.42 -0.08
C ARG A 68 11.83 -4.27 -0.12
N LYS A 69 11.94 -3.54 -1.24
CA LYS A 69 12.82 -2.37 -1.34
C LYS A 69 12.50 -1.30 -0.29
N LEU A 70 11.23 -0.99 -0.06
CA LEU A 70 10.82 0.00 0.95
C LEU A 70 11.10 -0.48 2.38
N LYS A 71 10.96 -1.78 2.64
CA LYS A 71 11.28 -2.40 3.93
C LYS A 71 12.78 -2.28 4.28
N ASP A 72 13.64 -2.41 3.28
CA ASP A 72 15.09 -2.30 3.45
C ASP A 72 15.59 -0.84 3.36
N ASN A 73 14.74 0.09 2.93
CA ASN A 73 15.09 1.51 2.80
C ASN A 73 15.06 2.22 4.16
N GLN A 74 16.21 2.75 4.58
CA GLN A 74 16.34 3.44 5.87
C GLN A 74 15.56 4.76 5.95
N ASN A 75 15.16 5.35 4.82
CA ASN A 75 14.38 6.59 4.78
C ASN A 75 12.89 6.37 5.07
N TYR A 76 12.45 5.12 5.27
CA TYR A 76 11.06 4.80 5.55
C TYR A 76 10.89 4.03 6.87
N CYS A 77 9.76 4.27 7.52
CA CYS A 77 9.27 3.51 8.67
C CYS A 77 8.04 2.71 8.25
N MET A 78 8.07 1.38 8.44
CA MET A 78 6.90 0.53 8.20
C MET A 78 6.03 0.44 9.45
N LYS A 79 4.73 0.72 9.30
CA LYS A 79 3.69 0.44 10.28
C LYS A 79 2.72 -0.58 9.70
N THR A 80 2.36 -1.58 10.50
CA THR A 80 1.26 -2.49 10.15
C THR A 80 -0.02 -1.88 10.69
N ILE A 81 -0.98 -1.57 9.81
CA ILE A 81 -2.30 -1.06 10.20
C ILE A 81 -3.25 -2.24 10.45
N GLN A 82 -3.29 -3.21 9.53
CA GLN A 82 -4.13 -4.40 9.65
C GLN A 82 -3.38 -5.63 9.14
N LYS A 83 -3.59 -6.79 9.78
CA LYS A 83 -3.15 -8.09 9.26
C LYS A 83 -4.36 -8.98 9.09
N ILE A 84 -4.45 -9.62 7.93
CA ILE A 84 -5.42 -10.67 7.65
C ILE A 84 -4.66 -11.98 7.75
N THR A 85 -5.01 -12.78 8.75
CA THR A 85 -4.43 -14.10 9.00
C THR A 85 -5.46 -15.18 8.72
N THR A 86 -5.07 -16.19 7.95
CA THR A 86 -5.87 -17.38 7.69
C THR A 86 -4.98 -18.60 7.95
N ASN A 87 -5.45 -19.58 8.73
CA ASN A 87 -4.69 -20.78 9.09
C ASN A 87 -3.24 -20.48 9.56
N HIS A 88 -3.11 -19.53 10.50
CA HIS A 88 -1.83 -19.09 11.07
C HIS A 88 -0.83 -18.43 10.09
N SER A 89 -1.23 -18.19 8.84
CA SER A 89 -0.42 -17.49 7.84
C SER A 89 -1.02 -16.11 7.54
N VAL A 90 -0.16 -15.10 7.39
CA VAL A 90 -0.60 -13.76 6.94
C VAL A 90 -0.88 -13.84 5.44
N THR A 91 -2.15 -13.77 5.07
CA THR A 91 -2.62 -13.87 3.67
C THR A 91 -2.85 -12.50 3.04
N GLY A 92 -2.92 -11.45 3.85
CA GLY A 92 -3.04 -10.07 3.41
C GLY A 92 -2.97 -9.10 4.58
N GLY A 93 -3.18 -7.82 4.31
CA GLY A 93 -3.15 -6.80 5.35
C GLY A 93 -3.11 -5.41 4.77
N LEU A 94 -2.93 -4.43 5.64
CA LEU A 94 -2.63 -3.06 5.26
C LEU A 94 -1.34 -2.64 5.96
N TRP A 95 -0.34 -2.34 5.16
CA TRP A 95 0.93 -1.79 5.63
C TRP A 95 1.07 -0.35 5.14
N ARG A 96 1.64 0.51 5.98
CA ARG A 96 1.95 1.90 5.66
C ARG A 96 3.45 2.11 5.80
N PHE A 97 4.09 2.55 4.74
CA PHE A 97 5.45 3.09 4.76
C PHE A 97 5.37 4.60 4.86
N GLU A 98 6.04 5.17 5.85
CA GLU A 98 6.04 6.60 6.13
C GLU A 98 7.47 7.11 5.99
N LYS A 99 7.68 8.14 5.15
CA LYS A 99 8.99 8.73 4.95
C LYS A 99 9.45 9.39 6.27
N LYS A 100 10.69 9.13 6.67
CA LYS A 100 11.33 9.81 7.79
C LYS A 100 11.68 11.23 7.32
N VAL A 101 11.14 12.23 8.02
CA VAL A 101 11.49 13.65 7.84
C VAL A 101 12.85 13.91 8.46
#